data_AF-A0A970KVM5-F1
#
_entry.id   AF-A0A970KVM5-F1
#
_cell.length_a   1.000
_cell.length_b   1.000
_cell.length_c   1.000
_cell.angle_alpha   90.00
_cell.angle_beta   90.00
_cell.angle_gamma   90.00
#
_symmetry.space_group_name_H-M   'P 1'
#
loop_
_entity.id
_entity.type
_entity.pdbx_description
1 polymer ?
#
loop_
_entity_poly.entity_id
_entity_poly.type
_entity_poly.pdbx_seq_one_letter_code
_entity_poly.pdbx_strand_id
1 'polypeptide(L)'
;MAVKPIEGGVTAAKGFLAAGVHCGLKAKGLDLAVIVSQVPAAGGAVFTTNKVAAAPVLLSRQHLGTGPMRAIVANSGNANACNGERGMADARAMAATAAEALGIKPEQVFVASTGVIGQPLAIDKVEAGIKQAASVLSIDGGEDAARAIMTTDTRKKERAVVVDINGVQVRIGGIAKG
;
A
#
# COMPACT_ATOMS: atom_id res chain seq x y z
N MET A 1 -1.79 30.15 3.86
CA MET A 1 -2.40 28.94 4.48
C MET A 1 -1.43 28.40 5.52
N ALA A 2 -1.85 28.30 6.79
CA ALA A 2 -1.01 27.73 7.84
C ALA A 2 -1.13 26.20 7.82
N VAL A 3 0.00 25.50 7.70
CA VAL A 3 0.09 24.04 7.81
C VAL A 3 0.42 23.70 9.26
N LYS A 4 -0.45 22.95 9.94
CA LYS A 4 -0.27 22.59 11.35
C LYS A 4 0.01 21.09 11.49
N PRO A 5 1.08 20.68 12.19
CA PRO A 5 1.29 19.27 12.53
C PRO A 5 0.14 18.69 13.35
N ILE A 6 -0.19 17.44 13.08
CA ILE A 6 -1.06 16.61 13.92
C ILE A 6 -0.41 15.22 14.08
N GLU A 7 -0.90 14.44 15.04
CA GLU A 7 -0.47 13.04 15.21
C GLU A 7 -1.05 12.14 14.12
N GLY A 8 -0.39 11.00 13.90
CA GLY A 8 -0.83 9.95 12.97
C GLY A 8 -0.10 9.93 11.62
N GLY A 9 -0.61 9.07 10.75
CA GLY A 9 -0.06 8.79 9.42
C GLY A 9 -1.18 8.71 8.39
N VAL A 10 -1.19 7.65 7.58
CA VAL A 10 -2.11 7.51 6.43
C VAL A 10 -3.60 7.52 6.81
N THR A 11 -3.97 7.11 8.03
CA THR A 11 -5.36 7.11 8.51
C THR A 11 -5.78 8.42 9.20
N ALA A 12 -4.90 9.42 9.30
CA ALA A 12 -5.26 10.72 9.86
C ALA A 12 -6.32 11.45 8.99
N ALA A 13 -6.29 11.20 7.67
CA ALA A 13 -7.29 11.67 6.73
C ALA A 13 -8.60 10.88 6.89
N LYS A 14 -9.73 11.60 6.94
CA LYS A 14 -11.05 10.97 7.06
C LYS A 14 -11.35 10.09 5.84
N GLY A 15 -12.00 8.95 6.06
CA GLY A 15 -12.38 8.02 5.00
C GLY A 15 -11.30 7.04 4.58
N PHE A 16 -10.17 6.99 5.29
CA PHE A 16 -9.11 6.01 5.07
C PHE A 16 -9.01 5.03 6.23
N LEU A 17 -8.94 3.75 5.90
CA LEU A 17 -8.62 2.67 6.82
C LEU A 17 -7.32 2.01 6.40
N ALA A 18 -6.60 1.44 7.35
CA ALA A 18 -5.40 0.68 7.05
C ALA A 18 -5.26 -0.53 7.97
N ALA A 19 -4.41 -1.47 7.56
CA ALA A 19 -3.97 -2.60 8.35
C ALA A 19 -2.55 -2.96 7.96
N GLY A 20 -1.77 -3.47 8.92
CA GLY A 20 -0.51 -4.15 8.69
C GLY A 20 -0.55 -5.53 9.34
N VAL A 21 -0.17 -6.58 8.60
CA VAL A 21 -0.17 -7.95 9.10
C VAL A 21 1.16 -8.64 8.83
N HIS A 22 1.38 -9.74 9.53
CA HIS A 22 2.46 -10.66 9.26
C HIS A 22 1.94 -11.82 8.39
N CYS A 23 2.23 -11.77 7.10
CA CYS A 23 1.91 -12.82 6.11
C CYS A 23 3.04 -13.85 5.94
N GLY A 24 4.23 -13.61 6.51
CA GLY A 24 5.30 -14.59 6.58
C GLY A 24 6.27 -14.57 5.39
N LEU A 25 6.41 -13.42 4.72
CA LEU A 25 7.52 -13.13 3.81
C LEU A 25 8.80 -12.79 4.58
N LYS A 26 8.67 -12.10 5.71
CA LYS A 26 9.77 -11.89 6.66
C LYS A 26 9.73 -12.97 7.74
N ALA A 27 10.86 -13.22 8.40
CA ALA A 27 10.92 -14.18 9.50
C ALA A 27 10.20 -13.66 10.77
N LYS A 28 10.18 -12.34 10.96
CA LYS A 28 9.55 -11.65 12.10
C LYS A 28 9.03 -10.29 11.65
N GLY A 29 8.03 -9.79 12.37
CA GLY A 29 7.45 -8.46 12.16
C GLY A 29 6.46 -8.39 11.00
N LEU A 30 5.69 -7.32 10.95
CA LEU A 30 4.68 -7.08 9.92
C LEU A 30 5.35 -6.93 8.55
N ASP A 31 4.74 -7.47 7.50
CA ASP A 31 5.32 -7.54 6.16
C ASP A 31 4.31 -7.37 5.02
N LEU A 32 3.05 -7.07 5.34
CA LEU A 32 2.02 -6.73 4.37
C LEU A 32 1.09 -5.63 4.90
N ALA A 33 0.93 -4.56 4.12
CA ALA A 33 0.02 -3.46 4.40
C ALA A 33 -1.14 -3.44 3.40
N VAL A 34 -2.33 -3.10 3.89
CA VAL A 34 -3.48 -2.70 3.06
C VAL A 34 -3.94 -1.33 3.53
N ILE A 35 -4.11 -0.39 2.60
CA ILE A 35 -4.70 0.93 2.83
C ILE A 35 -5.89 1.05 1.89
N VAL A 36 -7.04 1.46 2.39
CA VAL A 36 -8.25 1.58 1.58
C VAL A 36 -8.95 2.91 1.84
N SER A 37 -9.44 3.53 0.78
CA SER A 37 -10.41 4.61 0.85
C SER A 37 -11.82 4.02 0.85
N GLN A 38 -12.62 4.41 1.85
CA GLN A 38 -14.00 3.99 2.00
C GLN A 38 -14.89 4.49 0.86
N VAL A 39 -14.45 5.53 0.14
CA VAL A 39 -15.13 6.12 -1.02
C VAL A 39 -14.18 6.16 -2.23
N PRO A 40 -14.68 6.34 -3.46
CA PRO A 40 -13.84 6.63 -4.62
C PRO A 40 -12.92 7.83 -4.35
N ALA A 41 -11.60 7.64 -4.44
CA ALA A 41 -10.62 8.71 -4.26
C ALA A 41 -10.04 9.13 -5.62
N ALA A 42 -10.03 10.44 -5.86
CA ALA A 42 -9.15 11.00 -6.88
C ALA A 42 -7.70 10.75 -6.46
N GLY A 43 -6.88 10.30 -7.39
CA GLY A 43 -5.51 9.92 -7.06
C GLY A 43 -4.57 10.08 -8.24
N GLY A 44 -3.29 10.19 -7.90
CA GLY A 44 -2.18 10.21 -8.83
C GLY A 44 -1.03 9.40 -8.26
N ALA A 45 -0.15 8.94 -9.14
CA ALA A 45 1.03 8.18 -8.74
C ALA A 45 2.22 8.57 -9.61
N VAL A 46 3.40 8.59 -8.98
CA VAL A 46 4.69 8.70 -9.67
C VAL A 46 5.48 7.42 -9.41
N PHE A 47 6.30 7.04 -10.38
CA PHE A 47 7.03 5.78 -10.35
C PHE A 47 8.51 6.00 -10.70
N THR A 48 9.37 5.07 -10.31
CA THR A 48 10.79 5.10 -10.67
C THR A 48 11.00 5.23 -12.19
N THR A 49 11.97 6.02 -12.61
CA THR A 49 12.38 6.16 -14.02
C THR A 49 13.37 5.08 -14.45
N ASN A 50 13.79 4.19 -13.53
CA ASN A 50 14.69 3.09 -13.85
C ASN A 50 14.06 2.17 -14.90
N LYS A 51 14.86 1.78 -15.90
CA LYS A 51 14.47 0.87 -16.98
C LYS A 51 14.09 -0.53 -16.45
N VAL A 52 14.71 -0.97 -15.36
CA VAL A 52 14.42 -2.24 -14.68
C VAL A 52 13.34 -2.01 -13.63
N ALA A 53 12.11 -1.76 -14.09
CA ALA A 53 10.96 -1.59 -13.20
C ALA A 53 10.39 -2.94 -12.73
N ALA A 54 10.07 -3.05 -11.45
CA ALA A 54 9.46 -4.24 -10.87
C ALA A 54 8.03 -4.47 -11.39
N ALA A 55 7.56 -5.71 -11.38
CA ALA A 55 6.20 -6.07 -11.79
C ALA A 55 5.10 -5.22 -11.12
N PRO A 56 5.10 -4.96 -9.80
CA PRO A 56 4.09 -4.11 -9.16
C PRO A 56 4.08 -2.66 -9.67
N VAL A 57 5.25 -2.13 -10.08
CA VAL A 57 5.33 -0.79 -10.70
C VAL A 57 4.66 -0.80 -12.08
N LEU A 58 4.94 -1.83 -12.89
CA LEU A 58 4.36 -1.96 -14.22
C LEU A 58 2.84 -2.11 -14.15
N LEU A 59 2.32 -2.93 -13.24
CA LEU A 59 0.88 -3.11 -13.05
C LEU A 59 0.22 -1.82 -12.54
N SER A 60 0.78 -1.18 -11.52
CA SER A 60 0.22 0.07 -10.97
C SER A 60 0.22 1.21 -11.99
N ARG A 61 1.16 1.23 -12.96
CA ARG A 61 1.09 2.14 -14.12
C ARG A 61 -0.09 1.84 -15.04
N GLN A 62 -0.40 0.56 -15.27
CA GLN A 62 -1.55 0.15 -16.09
C GLN A 62 -2.88 0.55 -15.42
N HIS A 63 -2.95 0.50 -14.09
CA HIS A 63 -4.13 0.88 -13.33
C HIS A 63 -4.34 2.41 -13.27
N LEU A 64 -3.27 3.18 -13.32
CA LEU A 64 -3.34 4.65 -13.28
C LEU A 64 -4.17 5.20 -14.46
N GLY A 65 -5.19 5.99 -14.15
CA GLY A 65 -6.06 6.62 -15.15
C GLY A 65 -7.22 5.75 -15.66
N THR A 66 -7.36 4.50 -15.17
CA THR A 66 -8.47 3.61 -15.54
C THR A 66 -9.74 3.85 -14.73
N GLY A 67 -9.66 4.63 -13.64
CA GLY A 67 -10.77 4.91 -12.74
C GLY A 67 -10.29 5.51 -11.41
N PRO A 68 -11.19 5.64 -10.42
CA PRO A 68 -10.84 6.13 -9.11
C PRO A 68 -9.95 5.12 -8.37
N MET A 69 -8.97 5.64 -7.63
CA MET A 69 -8.11 4.83 -6.78
C MET A 69 -8.87 4.46 -5.50
N ARG A 70 -8.81 3.19 -5.10
CA ARG A 70 -9.52 2.71 -3.89
C ARG A 70 -8.60 2.10 -2.86
N ALA A 71 -7.58 1.34 -3.27
CA ALA A 71 -6.71 0.67 -2.31
C ALA A 71 -5.25 0.64 -2.75
N ILE A 72 -4.36 0.53 -1.77
CA ILE A 72 -2.95 0.19 -1.95
C ILE A 72 -2.67 -1.07 -1.14
N VAL A 73 -2.04 -2.06 -1.77
CA VAL A 73 -1.50 -3.26 -1.11
C VAL A 73 0.01 -3.23 -1.26
N ALA A 74 0.74 -3.29 -0.14
CA ALA A 74 2.19 -3.21 -0.15
C ALA A 74 2.81 -4.33 0.69
N ASN A 75 3.65 -5.17 0.07
CA ASN A 75 4.42 -6.17 0.81
C ASN A 75 5.88 -5.71 1.00
N SER A 76 6.53 -6.21 2.05
CA SER A 76 7.97 -6.08 2.25
C SER A 76 8.65 -7.44 2.42
N GLY A 77 9.99 -7.46 2.28
CA GLY A 77 10.80 -8.68 2.30
C GLY A 77 11.07 -9.26 0.90
N ASN A 78 10.21 -8.98 -0.08
CA ASN A 78 10.39 -9.38 -1.48
C ASN A 78 9.98 -8.22 -2.41
N ALA A 79 10.83 -7.87 -3.39
CA ALA A 79 10.58 -6.75 -4.29
C ALA A 79 9.70 -7.09 -5.50
N ASN A 80 9.43 -8.37 -5.74
CA ASN A 80 8.80 -8.88 -6.96
C ASN A 80 9.38 -8.22 -8.24
N ALA A 81 10.72 -8.16 -8.29
CA ALA A 81 11.48 -7.51 -9.34
C ALA A 81 12.32 -8.57 -10.06
N CYS A 82 12.47 -8.41 -11.38
CA CYS A 82 13.22 -9.34 -12.23
C CYS A 82 12.66 -10.78 -12.26
N ASN A 83 11.35 -10.95 -12.07
CA ASN A 83 10.66 -12.26 -12.08
C ASN A 83 9.86 -12.55 -13.38
N GLY A 84 9.99 -11.70 -14.41
CA GLY A 84 9.31 -11.86 -15.70
C GLY A 84 7.79 -11.97 -15.60
N GLU A 85 7.19 -12.81 -16.46
CA GLU A 85 5.74 -13.04 -16.51
C GLU A 85 5.16 -13.58 -15.20
N ARG A 86 5.93 -14.41 -14.47
CA ARG A 86 5.52 -14.88 -13.15
C ARG A 86 5.32 -13.70 -12.19
N GLY A 87 6.27 -12.77 -12.16
CA GLY A 87 6.14 -11.58 -11.32
C GLY A 87 4.93 -10.72 -11.67
N MET A 88 4.60 -10.60 -12.96
CA MET A 88 3.39 -9.92 -13.40
C MET A 88 2.12 -10.65 -13.00
N ALA A 89 2.09 -11.98 -13.11
CA ALA A 89 0.96 -12.79 -12.64
C ALA A 89 0.76 -12.63 -11.13
N ASP A 90 1.83 -12.71 -10.34
CA ASP A 90 1.81 -12.52 -8.88
C ASP A 90 1.29 -11.11 -8.51
N ALA A 91 1.72 -10.06 -9.23
CA ALA A 91 1.23 -8.70 -9.00
C ALA A 91 -0.28 -8.56 -9.30
N ARG A 92 -0.78 -9.21 -10.37
CA ARG A 92 -2.21 -9.23 -10.70
C ARG A 92 -3.01 -10.00 -9.65
N ALA A 93 -2.48 -11.12 -9.16
CA ALA A 93 -3.09 -11.92 -8.10
C ALA A 93 -3.23 -11.13 -6.79
N MET A 94 -2.21 -10.34 -6.43
CA MET A 94 -2.31 -9.40 -5.30
C MET A 94 -3.46 -8.40 -5.48
N ALA A 95 -3.54 -7.75 -6.64
CA ALA A 95 -4.58 -6.77 -6.92
C ALA A 95 -5.98 -7.40 -6.92
N ALA A 96 -6.14 -8.56 -7.57
CA ALA A 96 -7.40 -9.29 -7.64
C ALA A 96 -7.87 -9.76 -6.26
N THR A 97 -6.98 -10.35 -5.45
CA THR A 97 -7.30 -10.81 -4.09
C THR A 97 -7.74 -9.66 -3.20
N ALA A 98 -7.06 -8.51 -3.27
CA ALA A 98 -7.45 -7.34 -2.51
C ALA A 98 -8.78 -6.76 -3.00
N ALA A 99 -9.00 -6.75 -4.31
CA ALA A 99 -10.23 -6.25 -4.89
C ALA A 99 -11.44 -7.10 -4.47
N GLU A 100 -11.32 -8.43 -4.52
CA GLU A 100 -12.33 -9.37 -4.02
C GLU A 100 -12.61 -9.14 -2.54
N ALA A 101 -11.57 -9.10 -1.69
CA ALA A 101 -11.72 -8.94 -0.25
C ALA A 101 -12.33 -7.59 0.16
N LEU A 102 -12.17 -6.55 -0.67
CA LEU A 102 -12.67 -5.20 -0.40
C LEU A 102 -13.96 -4.87 -1.17
N GLY A 103 -14.47 -5.77 -2.02
CA GLY A 103 -15.65 -5.52 -2.85
C GLY A 103 -15.46 -4.38 -3.87
N ILE A 104 -14.28 -4.28 -4.47
CA ILE A 104 -13.93 -3.25 -5.48
C ILE A 104 -13.40 -3.92 -6.76
N LYS A 105 -13.07 -3.12 -7.78
CA LYS A 105 -12.48 -3.66 -9.03
C LYS A 105 -10.95 -3.79 -8.91
N PRO A 106 -10.32 -4.79 -9.56
CA PRO A 106 -8.86 -4.98 -9.56
C PRO A 106 -8.09 -3.73 -9.99
N GLU A 107 -8.59 -3.00 -10.99
CA GLU A 107 -7.93 -1.80 -11.53
C GLU A 107 -7.95 -0.61 -10.55
N GLN A 108 -8.73 -0.71 -9.46
CA GLN A 108 -8.77 0.29 -8.39
C GLN A 108 -7.75 0.01 -7.27
N VAL A 109 -7.03 -1.12 -7.36
CA VAL A 109 -6.02 -1.55 -6.38
C VAL A 109 -4.62 -1.32 -6.95
N PHE A 110 -3.81 -0.57 -6.22
CA PHE A 110 -2.42 -0.33 -6.56
C PHE A 110 -1.54 -1.24 -5.72
N VAL A 111 -0.54 -1.87 -6.34
CA VAL A 111 0.33 -2.82 -5.66
C VAL A 111 1.75 -2.28 -5.58
N ALA A 112 2.42 -2.54 -4.46
CA ALA A 112 3.81 -2.20 -4.22
C ALA A 112 4.55 -3.35 -3.53
N SER A 113 5.84 -3.49 -3.83
CA SER A 113 6.68 -4.51 -3.22
C SER A 113 8.08 -3.94 -2.97
N THR A 114 8.71 -4.33 -1.88
CA THR A 114 10.08 -3.90 -1.53
C THR A 114 10.84 -5.00 -0.81
N GLY A 115 12.11 -5.19 -1.14
CA GLY A 115 12.93 -6.26 -0.55
C GLY A 115 13.91 -6.85 -1.54
N VAL A 116 14.13 -8.17 -1.44
CA VAL A 116 15.08 -8.88 -2.29
C VAL A 116 14.62 -8.92 -3.75
N ILE A 117 15.53 -8.67 -4.69
CA ILE A 117 15.30 -8.71 -6.15
C ILE A 117 15.64 -10.11 -6.69
N GLY A 118 14.91 -10.58 -7.71
CA GLY A 118 15.18 -11.85 -8.41
C GLY A 118 14.67 -13.09 -7.67
N GLN A 119 14.00 -12.93 -6.53
CA GLN A 119 13.34 -14.02 -5.83
C GLN A 119 11.85 -14.04 -6.17
N PRO A 120 11.29 -15.21 -6.55
CA PRO A 120 9.86 -15.33 -6.77
C PRO A 120 9.06 -14.98 -5.51
N LEU A 121 7.90 -14.34 -5.69
CA LEU A 121 7.02 -14.02 -4.58
C LEU A 121 6.32 -15.30 -4.10
N ALA A 122 6.25 -15.50 -2.79
CA ALA A 122 5.41 -16.53 -2.20
C ALA A 122 3.96 -16.05 -2.21
N ILE A 123 3.32 -16.06 -3.38
CA ILE A 123 2.01 -15.42 -3.61
C ILE A 123 0.92 -15.94 -2.69
N ASP A 124 0.86 -17.25 -2.42
CA ASP A 124 -0.14 -17.85 -1.51
C ASP A 124 -0.13 -17.21 -0.11
N LYS A 125 1.07 -16.89 0.41
CA LYS A 125 1.23 -16.19 1.69
C LYS A 125 0.69 -14.77 1.62
N VAL A 126 1.01 -14.07 0.52
CA VAL A 126 0.56 -12.70 0.30
C VAL A 126 -0.95 -12.64 0.17
N GLU A 127 -1.58 -13.53 -0.59
CA GLU A 127 -3.04 -13.59 -0.74
C GLU A 127 -3.74 -13.87 0.60
N ALA A 128 -3.24 -14.83 1.37
CA ALA A 128 -3.74 -15.10 2.72
C ALA A 128 -3.60 -13.87 3.63
N GLY A 129 -2.44 -13.19 3.57
CA GLY A 129 -2.19 -11.94 4.30
C GLY A 129 -3.13 -10.81 3.87
N ILE A 130 -3.43 -10.67 2.57
CA ILE A 130 -4.34 -9.63 2.06
C ILE A 130 -5.74 -9.85 2.64
N LYS A 131 -6.23 -11.09 2.64
CA LYS A 131 -7.53 -11.45 3.21
C LYS A 131 -7.58 -11.17 4.71
N GLN A 132 -6.51 -11.53 5.44
CA GLN A 132 -6.39 -11.20 6.86
C GLN A 132 -6.39 -9.68 7.09
N ALA A 133 -5.56 -8.93 6.39
CA ALA A 133 -5.47 -7.47 6.51
C ALA A 133 -6.80 -6.79 6.22
N ALA A 134 -7.53 -7.24 5.19
CA ALA A 134 -8.86 -6.73 4.85
C ALA A 134 -9.88 -6.93 6.00
N SER A 135 -9.79 -8.03 6.75
CA SER A 135 -10.69 -8.30 7.89
C SER A 135 -10.42 -7.46 9.14
N VAL A 136 -9.25 -6.81 9.24
CA VAL A 136 -8.82 -6.03 10.42
C VAL A 136 -8.53 -4.56 10.11
N LEU A 137 -9.05 -4.06 8.98
CA LEU A 137 -8.94 -2.65 8.61
C LEU A 137 -9.53 -1.73 9.69
N SER A 138 -8.75 -0.73 10.09
CA SER A 138 -9.16 0.23 11.13
C SER A 138 -8.61 1.62 10.86
N ILE A 139 -9.21 2.63 11.50
CA ILE A 139 -8.66 3.98 11.59
C ILE A 139 -7.34 4.01 12.38
N ASP A 140 -7.12 3.02 13.26
CA ASP A 140 -5.91 2.92 14.08
C ASP A 140 -4.80 2.09 13.40
N GLY A 141 -5.10 1.43 12.29
CA GLY A 141 -4.15 0.52 11.62
C GLY A 141 -3.08 1.21 10.77
N GLY A 142 -3.05 2.55 10.74
CA GLY A 142 -2.06 3.31 9.97
C GLY A 142 -0.62 3.07 10.44
N GLU A 143 -0.43 2.91 11.74
CA GLU A 143 0.88 2.65 12.34
C GLU A 143 1.41 1.25 11.95
N ASP A 144 0.55 0.25 11.97
CA ASP A 144 0.90 -1.12 11.56
C ASP A 144 1.16 -1.21 10.06
N ALA A 145 0.41 -0.48 9.23
CA ALA A 145 0.74 -0.33 7.82
C ALA A 145 2.12 0.31 7.60
N ALA A 146 2.48 1.33 8.38
CA ALA A 146 3.81 1.95 8.32
C ALA A 146 4.93 0.97 8.68
N ARG A 147 4.72 0.11 9.69
CA ARG A 147 5.67 -0.95 10.06
C ARG A 147 5.75 -2.04 9.00
N ALA A 148 4.62 -2.42 8.41
CA ALA A 148 4.52 -3.52 7.46
C ALA A 148 5.30 -3.28 6.16
N ILE A 149 5.50 -2.03 5.76
CA ILE A 149 6.26 -1.69 4.55
C ILE A 149 7.78 -1.60 4.78
N MET A 150 8.27 -1.63 6.03
CA MET A 150 9.69 -1.51 6.36
C MET A 150 10.50 -2.73 5.86
N THR A 151 11.76 -2.50 5.47
CA THR A 151 12.74 -3.58 5.21
C THR A 151 13.89 -3.50 6.20
N THR A 152 14.86 -2.65 5.92
CA THR A 152 16.07 -2.40 6.71
C THR A 152 15.95 -1.13 7.55
N ASP A 153 14.78 -0.49 7.48
CA ASP A 153 14.45 0.69 8.26
C ASP A 153 14.60 0.40 9.77
N THR A 154 15.21 1.33 10.51
CA THR A 154 15.35 1.23 11.98
C THR A 154 14.15 1.77 12.75
N ARG A 155 13.25 2.49 12.06
CA ARG A 155 12.04 3.08 12.62
C ARG A 155 10.99 3.30 11.54
N LYS A 156 9.70 3.25 11.93
CA LYS A 156 8.58 3.66 11.09
C LYS A 156 8.70 5.15 10.74
N LYS A 157 8.20 5.54 9.56
CA LYS A 157 8.15 6.95 9.13
C LYS A 157 6.70 7.28 8.77
N GLU A 158 6.09 8.14 9.57
CA GLU A 158 4.73 8.61 9.38
C GLU A 158 4.61 10.09 9.72
N ARG A 159 3.70 10.80 9.06
CA ARG A 159 3.42 12.20 9.33
C ARG A 159 1.99 12.54 8.93
N ALA A 160 1.37 13.41 9.71
CA ALA A 160 0.12 14.04 9.34
C ALA A 160 0.16 15.55 9.62
N VAL A 161 -0.61 16.29 8.82
CA VAL A 161 -0.82 17.73 8.95
C VAL A 161 -2.29 18.07 8.69
N VAL A 162 -2.71 19.21 9.20
CA VAL A 162 -3.99 19.83 8.88
C VAL A 162 -3.76 21.20 8.24
N VAL A 163 -4.56 21.51 7.23
CA VAL A 163 -4.54 22.76 6.48
C VAL A 163 -5.95 23.29 6.36
N ASP A 164 -6.13 24.60 6.51
CA ASP A 164 -7.40 25.27 6.24
C ASP A 164 -7.51 25.62 4.75
N ILE A 165 -8.56 25.14 4.09
CA ILE A 165 -8.89 25.48 2.70
C ILE A 165 -10.30 26.08 2.69
N ASN A 166 -10.39 27.41 2.50
CA ASN A 166 -11.65 28.15 2.48
C ASN A 166 -12.55 27.87 3.71
N GLY A 167 -11.96 27.80 4.91
CA GLY A 167 -12.68 27.52 6.16
C GLY A 167 -12.96 26.04 6.43
N VAL A 168 -12.51 25.12 5.56
CA VAL A 168 -12.61 23.68 5.74
C VAL A 168 -11.27 23.11 6.18
N GLN A 169 -11.27 22.40 7.31
CA GLN A 169 -10.09 21.70 7.82
C GLN A 169 -9.83 20.42 7.00
N VAL A 170 -8.77 20.43 6.19
CA VAL A 170 -8.32 19.30 5.36
C VAL A 170 -7.12 18.64 6.03
N ARG A 171 -7.17 17.32 6.19
CA ARG A 171 -6.08 16.52 6.77
C ARG A 171 -5.31 15.79 5.68
N ILE A 172 -3.98 15.82 5.76
CA ILE A 172 -3.06 15.11 4.88
C ILE A 172 -2.22 14.20 5.75
N GLY A 173 -2.23 12.90 5.45
CA GLY A 173 -1.50 11.88 6.18
C GLY A 173 -0.69 11.02 5.25
N GLY A 174 0.46 10.54 5.71
CA GLY A 174 1.35 9.71 4.89
C GLY A 174 2.26 8.82 5.72
N ILE A 175 2.68 7.72 5.08
CA ILE A 175 3.70 6.79 5.58
C ILE A 175 4.78 6.65 4.51
N ALA A 176 6.00 6.34 4.92
CA ALA A 176 7.12 6.12 4.02
C ALA A 176 8.07 5.04 4.55
N LYS A 177 8.86 4.48 3.64
CA LYS A 177 9.96 3.56 3.96
C LYS A 177 11.13 3.82 3.02
N GLY A 178 12.32 3.36 3.41
CA GLY A 178 13.57 3.66 2.70
C GLY A 178 14.72 3.78 3.68
#